data_AF-A0A8J7SEG1-F1
#
_entry.id   AF-A0A8J7SEG1-F1
#
_cell.length_a   1.000
_cell.length_b   1.000
_cell.length_c   1.000
_cell.angle_alpha   90.00
_cell.angle_beta   90.00
_cell.angle_gamma   90.00
#
_symmetry.space_group_name_H-M   'P 1'
#
loop_
_entity.id
_entity.type
_entity.pdbx_description
1 polymer ?
#
loop_
_entity_poly.entity_id
_entity_poly.type
_entity_poly.pdbx_seq_one_letter_code
_entity_poly.pdbx_strand_id
1 'polypeptide(L)'
;MLVVSYSPLLVGAAALIALMAAFTGLSLTNGLSRLPAARRKPMIVRAAIVLGGGVWSTHFVAMLALDLPVEVFYDPVLTLASALIAILMAGAALLLLHFGSRSDRRIALAGAIMGLGVVAMHYSGMYGLRGCAPVFGATGYLVSTTLAVLISFGALKIAYGERTLRGIAIGAVIYALAILAMHFSAMAWTGFVAIEDLSVSAPLVSNHMLAMLVVFAAFLICGAFLLTTATLGELAAATGQAAGEASPPSAPAASSTPADPAPAARRPTRLPYERDGRTFFTPLSDVIAIRADGRYTRLLRADDAVFCPLPINRLAEDLSGGGFLRTHRSYLVNLSYVRGFERKKDQGACLFDPKLKVPPVPVSRANLPLTMKAIGI
;
A
#
# COMPACT_ATOMS: atom_id res chain seq x y z
N MET A 1 -10.40 -6.89 44.57
CA MET A 1 -10.26 -6.45 43.17
C MET A 1 -11.47 -5.63 42.82
N LEU A 2 -11.29 -4.50 42.14
CA LEU A 2 -12.41 -3.65 41.72
C LEU A 2 -13.28 -4.36 40.68
N VAL A 3 -14.60 -4.12 40.72
CA VAL A 3 -15.53 -4.59 39.68
C VAL A 3 -15.27 -3.77 38.42
N VAL A 4 -15.19 -4.47 37.29
CA VAL A 4 -14.87 -3.89 35.98
C VAL A 4 -16.08 -4.01 35.08
N SER A 5 -16.50 -2.91 34.46
CA SER A 5 -17.46 -2.92 33.37
C SER A 5 -16.95 -2.08 32.18
N TYR A 6 -17.59 -2.21 31.02
CA TYR A 6 -17.17 -1.50 29.80
C TYR A 6 -18.34 -0.81 29.12
N SER A 7 -18.11 0.42 28.66
CA SER A 7 -19.01 1.12 27.74
C SER A 7 -18.93 0.50 26.33
N PRO A 8 -20.00 -0.12 25.80
CA PRO A 8 -19.97 -0.77 24.48
C PRO A 8 -19.66 0.22 23.34
N LEU A 9 -20.10 1.47 23.49
CA LEU A 9 -19.88 2.53 22.51
C LEU A 9 -18.39 2.86 22.36
N LEU A 10 -17.68 3.02 23.47
CA LEU A 10 -16.26 3.34 23.46
C LEU A 10 -15.41 2.14 23.02
N VAL A 11 -15.82 0.91 23.35
CA VAL A 11 -15.21 -0.31 22.78
C VAL A 11 -15.36 -0.33 21.25
N GLY A 12 -16.54 -0.01 20.73
CA GLY A 12 -16.78 0.11 19.29
C GLY A 12 -15.92 1.21 18.64
N ALA A 13 -15.79 2.36 19.30
CA ALA A 13 -14.94 3.46 18.83
C ALA A 13 -13.44 3.06 18.80
N ALA A 14 -12.96 2.35 19.83
CA ALA A 14 -11.59 1.84 19.87
C ALA A 14 -11.30 0.87 18.71
N ALA A 15 -12.26 -0.02 18.41
CA ALA A 15 -12.18 -0.94 17.29
C ALA A 15 -12.16 -0.22 15.93
N LEU A 16 -12.98 0.82 15.76
CA LEU A 16 -13.00 1.63 14.55
C LEU A 16 -11.67 2.36 14.35
N ILE A 17 -11.13 2.99 15.40
CA ILE A 17 -9.83 3.67 15.36
C ILE A 17 -8.71 2.69 14.99
N ALA A 18 -8.72 1.49 15.58
CA ALA A 18 -7.74 0.44 15.27
C ALA A 18 -7.76 0.09 13.78
N LEU A 19 -8.96 -0.13 13.23
CA LEU A 19 -9.16 -0.45 11.82
C LEU A 19 -8.69 0.67 10.89
N MET A 20 -9.11 1.91 11.17
CA MET A 20 -8.76 3.08 10.34
C MET A 20 -7.25 3.31 10.35
N ALA A 21 -6.61 3.26 11.51
CA ALA A 21 -5.16 3.43 11.62
C ALA A 21 -4.39 2.29 10.93
N ALA A 22 -4.81 1.03 11.13
CA ALA A 22 -4.21 -0.13 10.49
C ALA A 22 -4.29 -0.04 8.96
N PHE A 23 -5.48 0.28 8.44
CA PHE A 23 -5.70 0.41 7.00
C PHE A 23 -4.86 1.55 6.41
N THR A 24 -4.92 2.73 7.03
CA THR A 24 -4.18 3.91 6.58
C THR A 24 -2.67 3.66 6.59
N GLY A 25 -2.14 3.18 7.72
CA GLY A 25 -0.72 2.91 7.88
C GLY A 25 -0.19 1.87 6.90
N LEU A 26 -0.89 0.76 6.70
CA LEU A 26 -0.49 -0.27 5.74
C LEU A 26 -0.63 0.20 4.28
N SER A 27 -1.65 1.02 3.98
CA SER A 27 -1.87 1.60 2.65
C SER A 27 -0.81 2.64 2.29
N LEU A 28 -0.38 3.49 3.23
CA LEU A 28 0.69 4.48 3.04
C LEU A 28 2.03 3.84 2.65
N THR A 29 2.23 2.56 2.97
CA THR A 29 3.43 1.84 2.56
C THR A 29 3.36 1.25 1.15
N ASN A 30 2.18 1.27 0.52
CA ASN A 30 1.98 0.65 -0.78
C ASN A 30 2.85 1.31 -1.86
N GLY A 31 3.52 0.49 -2.68
CA GLY A 31 4.42 0.99 -3.73
C GLY A 31 5.76 1.58 -3.26
N LEU A 32 6.02 1.74 -1.95
CA LEU A 32 7.22 2.42 -1.44
C LEU A 32 8.55 1.81 -1.89
N SER A 33 8.61 0.50 -2.17
CA SER A 33 9.83 -0.15 -2.65
C SER A 33 10.26 0.27 -4.06
N ARG A 34 9.36 0.90 -4.84
CA ARG A 34 9.67 1.44 -6.16
C ARG A 34 10.31 2.83 -6.08
N LEU A 35 10.23 3.49 -4.93
CA LEU A 35 10.76 4.83 -4.71
C LEU A 35 12.24 4.78 -4.26
N PRO A 36 13.05 5.81 -4.60
CA PRO A 36 14.38 5.99 -4.04
C PRO A 36 14.36 6.07 -2.50
N ALA A 37 15.44 5.62 -1.85
CA ALA A 37 15.55 5.54 -0.39
C ALA A 37 15.22 6.86 0.33
N ALA A 38 15.67 8.01 -0.21
CA ALA A 38 15.42 9.33 0.37
C ALA A 38 13.92 9.69 0.43
N ARG A 39 13.13 9.27 -0.56
CA ARG A 39 11.67 9.50 -0.59
C ARG A 39 10.89 8.43 0.19
N ARG A 40 11.52 7.27 0.45
CA ARG A 40 10.92 6.15 1.18
C ARG A 40 10.87 6.40 2.69
N LYS A 41 11.94 6.94 3.27
CA LYS A 41 12.05 7.23 4.72
C LYS A 41 10.90 8.09 5.26
N PRO A 42 10.58 9.27 4.69
CA PRO A 42 9.50 10.11 5.23
C PRO A 42 8.13 9.44 5.17
N MET A 43 7.87 8.57 4.18
CA MET A 43 6.61 7.83 4.09
C MET A 43 6.50 6.74 5.14
N ILE A 44 7.61 6.07 5.46
CA ILE A 44 7.67 5.11 6.57
C ILE A 44 7.44 5.81 7.90
N VAL A 45 8.02 7.01 8.10
CA VAL A 45 7.77 7.80 9.32
C VAL A 45 6.29 8.15 9.46
N ARG A 46 5.64 8.62 8.39
CA ARG A 46 4.19 8.90 8.40
C ARG A 46 3.37 7.65 8.73
N ALA A 47 3.66 6.53 8.08
CA ALA A 47 2.99 5.26 8.34
C ALA A 47 3.21 4.76 9.78
N ALA A 48 4.42 4.93 10.33
CA ALA A 48 4.74 4.56 11.71
C ALA A 48 3.99 5.42 12.74
N ILE A 49 3.88 6.73 12.50
CA ILE A 49 3.09 7.64 13.34
C ILE A 49 1.62 7.22 13.34
N VAL A 50 1.06 6.91 12.17
CA VAL A 50 -0.35 6.47 12.05
C VAL A 50 -0.57 5.11 12.73
N LEU A 51 0.28 4.12 12.49
CA LEU A 51 0.14 2.79 13.10
C LEU A 51 0.34 2.84 14.62
N GLY A 52 1.44 3.43 15.08
CA GLY A 52 1.76 3.52 16.50
C GLY A 52 0.80 4.43 17.26
N GLY A 53 0.44 5.58 16.69
CA GLY A 53 -0.57 6.49 17.23
C GLY A 53 -1.96 5.85 17.27
N GLY A 54 -2.30 5.01 16.28
CA GLY A 54 -3.54 4.21 16.29
C GLY A 54 -3.56 3.16 17.39
N VAL A 55 -2.48 2.41 17.56
CA VAL A 55 -2.30 1.44 18.65
C VAL A 55 -2.48 2.14 20.00
N TRP A 56 -1.81 3.27 20.21
CA TRP A 56 -1.91 4.08 21.42
C TRP A 56 -3.33 4.62 21.65
N SER A 57 -3.94 5.20 20.62
CA SER A 57 -5.31 5.74 20.70
C SER A 57 -6.32 4.65 21.02
N THR A 58 -6.24 3.49 20.37
CA THR A 58 -7.13 2.35 20.64
C THR A 58 -7.03 1.90 22.09
N HIS A 59 -5.82 1.80 22.64
CA HIS A 59 -5.63 1.42 24.05
C HIS A 59 -6.30 2.43 25.00
N PHE A 60 -6.06 3.73 24.82
CA PHE A 60 -6.61 4.73 25.72
C PHE A 60 -8.11 4.99 25.52
N VAL A 61 -8.67 4.83 24.31
CA VAL A 61 -10.15 4.78 24.15
C VAL A 61 -10.72 3.57 24.89
N ALA A 62 -10.07 2.41 24.81
CA ALA A 62 -10.52 1.22 25.53
C ALA A 62 -10.38 1.37 27.06
N MET A 63 -9.36 2.09 27.55
CA MET A 63 -9.25 2.46 28.96
C MET A 63 -10.31 3.49 29.38
N LEU A 64 -10.68 4.44 28.52
CA LEU A 64 -11.82 5.33 28.78
C LEU A 64 -13.16 4.58 28.73
N ALA A 65 -13.22 3.44 28.04
CA ALA A 65 -14.38 2.56 28.06
C ALA A 65 -14.51 1.79 29.38
N LEU A 66 -13.40 1.62 30.12
CA LEU A 66 -13.34 0.92 31.38
C LEU A 66 -13.99 1.76 32.49
N ASP A 67 -15.00 1.21 33.13
CA ASP A 67 -15.65 1.82 34.29
C ASP A 67 -15.14 1.15 35.57
N LEU A 68 -14.54 1.97 36.44
CA LEU A 68 -13.99 1.57 37.73
C LEU A 68 -14.63 2.43 38.83
N PRO A 69 -14.90 1.86 40.02
CA PRO A 69 -15.53 2.58 41.14
C PRO A 69 -14.55 3.52 41.87
N VAL A 70 -13.51 4.00 41.18
CA VAL A 70 -12.49 4.93 41.68
C VAL A 70 -12.15 5.94 40.58
N GLU A 71 -11.76 7.16 40.97
CA GLU A 71 -11.23 8.11 39.99
C GLU A 71 -9.85 7.66 39.50
N VAL A 72 -9.71 7.61 38.18
CA VAL A 72 -8.48 7.21 37.51
C VAL A 72 -7.84 8.41 36.84
N PHE A 73 -6.53 8.53 37.05
CA PHE A 73 -5.68 9.52 36.40
C PHE A 73 -4.51 8.81 35.71
N TYR A 74 -3.77 9.57 34.88
CA TYR A 74 -2.62 9.04 34.18
C TYR A 74 -1.38 9.92 34.37
N ASP A 75 -0.25 9.26 34.52
CA ASP A 75 1.07 9.87 34.48
C ASP A 75 1.39 10.34 33.04
N PRO A 76 1.56 11.65 32.78
CA PRO A 76 1.76 12.16 31.43
C PRO A 76 3.02 11.62 30.78
N VAL A 77 4.10 11.39 31.54
CA VAL A 77 5.37 10.93 30.99
C VAL A 77 5.23 9.49 30.50
N LEU A 78 4.66 8.60 31.30
CA LEU A 78 4.43 7.21 30.90
C LEU A 78 3.39 7.10 29.77
N THR A 79 2.33 7.90 29.83
CA THR A 79 1.32 7.94 28.77
C THR A 79 1.91 8.38 27.43
N LEU A 80 2.75 9.43 27.39
CA LEU A 80 3.40 9.87 26.15
C LEU A 80 4.54 8.91 25.72
N ALA A 81 5.30 8.37 26.67
CA ALA A 81 6.38 7.42 26.38
C ALA A 81 5.84 6.13 25.74
N SER A 82 4.69 5.63 26.21
CA SER A 82 4.02 4.46 25.61
C SER A 82 3.64 4.71 24.14
N ALA A 83 3.16 5.92 23.79
CA ALA A 83 2.89 6.31 22.41
C ALA A 83 4.17 6.24 21.55
N LEU A 84 5.26 6.79 22.08
CA LEU A 84 6.56 6.79 21.40
C LEU A 84 7.07 5.36 21.17
N ILE A 85 6.93 4.47 22.16
CA ILE A 85 7.30 3.04 22.02
C ILE A 85 6.56 2.41 20.84
N ALA A 86 5.23 2.60 20.76
CA ALA A 86 4.44 2.05 19.64
C ALA A 86 4.91 2.58 18.28
N ILE A 87 5.15 3.89 18.18
CA ILE A 87 5.60 4.54 16.93
C ILE A 87 6.98 4.03 16.51
N LEU A 88 7.92 3.92 17.45
CA LEU A 88 9.28 3.45 17.16
C LEU A 88 9.29 1.98 16.76
N MET A 89 8.52 1.13 17.44
CA MET A 89 8.41 -0.30 17.09
C MET A 89 7.75 -0.50 15.73
N ALA A 90 6.66 0.23 15.44
CA ALA A 90 6.06 0.23 14.11
C ALA A 90 7.05 0.70 13.04
N GLY A 91 7.79 1.78 13.32
CA GLY A 91 8.84 2.29 12.44
C GLY A 91 9.93 1.26 12.17
N ALA A 92 10.44 0.58 13.20
CA ALA A 92 11.46 -0.46 13.08
C ALA A 92 10.97 -1.63 12.21
N ALA A 93 9.74 -2.11 12.43
CA ALA A 93 9.14 -3.17 11.61
C ALA A 93 8.98 -2.75 10.14
N LEU A 94 8.51 -1.52 9.89
CA LEU A 94 8.34 -1.00 8.54
C LEU A 94 9.69 -0.77 7.84
N LEU A 95 10.71 -0.27 8.54
CA LEU A 95 12.06 -0.12 8.01
C LEU A 95 12.64 -1.48 7.62
N LEU A 96 12.49 -2.50 8.47
CA LEU A 96 12.92 -3.87 8.20
C LEU A 96 12.29 -4.43 6.92
N LEU A 97 10.98 -4.21 6.72
CA LEU A 97 10.25 -4.67 5.53
C LEU A 97 10.63 -3.92 4.25
N HIS A 98 11.07 -2.67 4.36
CA HIS A 98 11.26 -1.79 3.22
C HIS A 98 12.72 -1.55 2.84
N PHE A 99 13.70 -1.93 3.67
CA PHE A 99 15.13 -1.79 3.39
C PHE A 99 15.86 -3.14 3.23
N GLY A 100 15.12 -4.23 3.03
CA GLY A 100 15.69 -5.55 2.71
C GLY A 100 14.90 -6.30 1.62
N SER A 101 15.49 -7.36 1.07
CA SER A 101 14.77 -8.38 0.30
C SER A 101 13.59 -8.97 1.08
N ARG A 102 12.42 -9.03 0.46
CA ARG A 102 11.22 -9.60 1.08
C ARG A 102 11.40 -11.12 1.18
N SER A 103 11.46 -11.63 2.41
CA SER A 103 11.47 -13.05 2.72
C SER A 103 10.51 -13.32 3.87
N ASP A 104 10.00 -14.54 3.95
CA ASP A 104 9.08 -14.95 5.03
C ASP A 104 9.69 -14.71 6.41
N ARG A 105 11.00 -14.90 6.57
CA ARG A 105 11.72 -14.61 7.81
C ARG A 105 11.66 -13.13 8.20
N ARG A 106 11.79 -12.21 7.22
CA ARG A 106 11.69 -10.76 7.51
C ARG A 106 10.25 -10.36 7.83
N ILE A 107 9.26 -10.97 7.18
CA ILE A 107 7.84 -10.76 7.50
C ILE A 107 7.54 -11.26 8.92
N ALA A 108 8.04 -12.44 9.29
CA ALA A 108 7.94 -12.99 10.64
C ALA A 108 8.57 -12.06 11.68
N LEU A 109 9.81 -11.60 11.45
CA LEU A 109 10.50 -10.69 12.35
C LEU A 109 9.77 -9.33 12.47
N ALA A 110 9.29 -8.76 11.37
CA ALA A 110 8.50 -7.53 11.40
C ALA A 110 7.17 -7.71 12.14
N GLY A 111 6.51 -8.86 11.99
CA GLY A 111 5.29 -9.22 12.71
C GLY A 111 5.52 -9.35 14.20
N ALA A 112 6.62 -9.99 14.59
CA ALA A 112 7.04 -10.05 15.98
C ALA A 112 7.33 -8.66 16.56
N ILE A 113 8.05 -7.80 15.85
CA ILE A 113 8.32 -6.42 16.28
C ILE A 113 6.99 -5.64 16.43
N MET A 114 6.08 -5.74 15.47
CA MET A 114 4.76 -5.08 15.55
C MET A 114 3.94 -5.58 16.75
N GLY A 115 3.85 -6.90 16.94
CA GLY A 115 3.10 -7.50 18.04
C GLY A 115 3.70 -7.17 19.41
N LEU A 116 5.03 -7.27 19.55
CA LEU A 116 5.73 -6.88 20.77
C LEU A 116 5.63 -5.37 21.04
N GLY A 117 5.56 -4.53 20.00
CA GLY A 117 5.31 -3.10 20.14
C GLY A 117 3.92 -2.80 20.71
N VAL A 118 2.90 -3.56 20.27
CA VAL A 118 1.54 -3.48 20.82
C VAL A 118 1.51 -3.87 22.30
N VAL A 119 2.16 -4.98 22.66
CA VAL A 119 2.31 -5.46 24.04
C VAL A 119 3.07 -4.44 24.91
N ALA A 120 4.21 -3.96 24.44
CA ALA A 120 5.06 -3.02 25.17
C ALA A 120 4.33 -1.69 25.41
N MET A 121 3.63 -1.16 24.40
CA MET A 121 2.80 0.03 24.58
C MET A 121 1.70 -0.21 25.61
N HIS A 122 0.96 -1.32 25.51
CA HIS A 122 -0.14 -1.60 26.43
C HIS A 122 0.32 -1.66 27.89
N TYR A 123 1.32 -2.49 28.20
CA TYR A 123 1.77 -2.63 29.59
C TYR A 123 2.44 -1.35 30.11
N SER A 124 3.22 -0.63 29.28
CA SER A 124 3.76 0.68 29.69
C SER A 124 2.67 1.74 29.91
N GLY A 125 1.59 1.73 29.11
CA GLY A 125 0.42 2.58 29.31
C GLY A 125 -0.32 2.27 30.61
N MET A 126 -0.48 0.97 30.92
CA MET A 126 -1.09 0.50 32.18
C MET A 126 -0.28 0.93 33.41
N TYR A 127 1.06 0.93 33.34
CA TYR A 127 1.90 1.45 34.43
C TYR A 127 1.74 2.97 34.65
N GLY A 128 1.16 3.69 33.70
CA GLY A 128 0.82 5.10 33.84
C GLY A 128 -0.40 5.37 34.71
N LEU A 129 -1.17 4.35 35.11
CA LEU A 129 -2.38 4.53 35.92
C LEU A 129 -2.07 5.08 37.32
N ARG A 130 -2.92 5.99 37.77
CA ARG A 130 -2.91 6.62 39.11
C ARG A 130 -4.33 6.57 39.69
N GLY A 131 -4.44 6.43 41.01
CA GLY A 131 -5.71 6.14 41.72
C GLY A 131 -6.02 4.64 41.85
N CYS A 132 -5.45 3.82 40.96
CA CYS A 132 -5.40 2.37 41.11
C CYS A 132 -4.10 1.80 40.52
N ALA A 133 -3.70 0.61 40.98
CA ALA A 133 -2.64 -0.16 40.35
C ALA A 133 -3.20 -1.39 39.64
N PRO A 134 -2.74 -1.66 38.40
CA PRO A 134 -3.01 -2.92 37.73
C PRO A 134 -2.12 -4.04 38.30
N VAL A 135 -2.72 -5.20 38.51
CA VAL A 135 -2.05 -6.44 38.92
C VAL A 135 -2.17 -7.42 37.76
N PHE A 136 -1.05 -7.66 37.08
CA PHE A 136 -1.01 -8.49 35.87
C PHE A 136 -0.92 -9.97 36.21
N GLY A 137 -1.86 -10.78 35.71
CA GLY A 137 -1.74 -12.23 35.75
C GLY A 137 -0.72 -12.76 34.72
N ALA A 138 0.13 -13.70 35.12
CA ALA A 138 1.12 -14.32 34.23
C ALA A 138 0.50 -14.98 32.99
N THR A 139 -0.66 -15.63 33.15
CA THR A 139 -1.43 -16.21 32.05
C THR A 139 -1.90 -15.15 31.05
N GLY A 140 -2.43 -14.02 31.55
CA GLY A 140 -2.83 -12.89 30.72
C GLY A 140 -1.67 -12.32 29.91
N TYR A 141 -0.52 -12.15 30.56
CA TYR A 141 0.71 -11.68 29.92
C TYR A 141 1.16 -12.61 28.79
N LEU A 142 1.18 -13.92 29.03
CA LEU A 142 1.55 -14.92 28.03
C LEU A 142 0.56 -14.96 26.86
N VAL A 143 -0.74 -15.10 27.14
CA VAL A 143 -1.78 -15.23 26.12
C VAL A 143 -1.85 -13.99 25.25
N SER A 144 -1.92 -12.80 25.85
CA SER A 144 -1.98 -11.53 25.11
C SER A 144 -0.74 -11.32 24.23
N THR A 145 0.45 -11.65 24.74
CA THR A 145 1.70 -11.56 23.97
C THR A 145 1.71 -12.51 22.78
N THR A 146 1.32 -13.77 22.99
CA THR A 146 1.25 -14.77 21.92
C THR A 146 0.24 -14.36 20.86
N LEU A 147 -0.96 -13.92 21.25
CA LEU A 147 -1.98 -13.44 20.31
C LEU A 147 -1.48 -12.22 19.52
N ALA A 148 -0.88 -11.24 20.20
CA ALA A 148 -0.34 -10.05 19.54
C ALA A 148 0.68 -10.40 18.46
N VAL A 149 1.64 -11.27 18.78
CA VAL A 149 2.72 -11.66 17.85
C VAL A 149 2.20 -12.50 16.69
N LEU A 150 1.42 -13.55 16.97
CA LEU A 150 0.95 -14.48 15.92
C LEU A 150 -0.03 -13.80 14.96
N ILE A 151 -0.99 -13.02 15.48
CA ILE A 151 -1.98 -12.33 14.65
C ILE A 151 -1.31 -11.20 13.86
N SER A 152 -0.35 -10.46 14.45
CA SER A 152 0.42 -9.43 13.73
C SER A 152 1.26 -10.01 12.60
N PHE A 153 1.86 -11.19 12.80
CA PHE A 153 2.54 -11.92 11.73
C PHE A 153 1.56 -12.28 10.60
N GLY A 154 0.40 -12.86 10.93
CA GLY A 154 -0.63 -13.18 9.95
C GLY A 154 -1.09 -11.95 9.16
N ALA A 155 -1.34 -10.83 9.86
CA ALA A 155 -1.71 -9.55 9.26
C ALA A 155 -0.68 -9.08 8.23
N LEU A 156 0.61 -9.07 8.60
CA LEU A 156 1.68 -8.66 7.68
C LEU A 156 1.88 -9.65 6.54
N LYS A 157 1.76 -10.96 6.78
CA LYS A 157 1.86 -11.98 5.72
C LYS A 157 0.81 -11.74 4.63
N ILE A 158 -0.43 -11.44 5.02
CA ILE A 158 -1.51 -11.13 4.08
C ILE A 158 -1.31 -9.75 3.43
N ALA A 159 -0.99 -8.71 4.21
CA ALA A 159 -0.80 -7.36 3.70
C ALA A 159 0.40 -7.22 2.73
N TYR A 160 1.46 -8.03 2.94
CA TYR A 160 2.72 -7.96 2.20
C TYR A 160 2.97 -9.09 1.19
N GLY A 161 2.05 -10.05 1.05
CA GLY A 161 2.12 -11.12 0.05
C GLY A 161 2.07 -10.59 -1.39
N GLU A 162 0.87 -10.34 -1.91
CA GLU A 162 0.67 -9.83 -3.28
C GLU A 162 0.56 -8.29 -3.36
N ARG A 163 0.54 -7.60 -2.21
CA ARG A 163 0.38 -6.13 -2.09
C ARG A 163 -0.81 -5.55 -2.88
N THR A 164 -1.89 -6.32 -3.03
CA THR A 164 -3.16 -5.83 -3.57
C THR A 164 -3.91 -5.01 -2.52
N LEU A 165 -4.82 -4.11 -2.95
CA LEU A 165 -5.65 -3.34 -2.00
C LEU A 165 -6.48 -4.26 -1.10
N ARG A 166 -7.00 -5.36 -1.66
CA ARG A 166 -7.72 -6.39 -0.91
C ARG A 166 -6.82 -7.04 0.15
N GLY A 167 -5.59 -7.40 -0.19
CA GLY A 167 -4.62 -7.95 0.77
C GLY A 167 -4.30 -6.96 1.90
N ILE A 168 -4.14 -5.67 1.57
CA ILE A 168 -3.92 -4.61 2.57
C ILE A 168 -5.14 -4.45 3.48
N ALA A 169 -6.35 -4.43 2.93
CA ALA A 169 -7.59 -4.30 3.70
C ALA A 169 -7.79 -5.49 4.66
N ILE A 170 -7.61 -6.72 4.17
CA ILE A 170 -7.71 -7.92 5.01
C ILE A 170 -6.62 -7.90 6.09
N GLY A 171 -5.37 -7.58 5.72
CA GLY A 171 -4.29 -7.47 6.69
C GLY A 171 -4.54 -6.38 7.74
N ALA A 172 -5.17 -5.27 7.37
CA ALA A 172 -5.56 -4.21 8.31
C ALA A 172 -6.62 -4.66 9.30
N VAL A 173 -7.65 -5.39 8.83
CA VAL A 173 -8.66 -6.00 9.71
C VAL A 173 -7.99 -6.98 10.69
N ILE A 174 -7.13 -7.87 10.20
CA ILE A 174 -6.41 -8.83 11.05
C ILE A 174 -5.52 -8.10 12.07
N TYR A 175 -4.84 -7.01 11.67
CA TYR A 175 -3.99 -6.24 12.58
C TYR A 175 -4.83 -5.50 13.64
N ALA A 176 -5.98 -4.92 13.28
CA ALA A 176 -6.90 -4.32 14.23
C ALA A 176 -7.42 -5.37 15.24
N LEU A 177 -7.75 -6.58 14.76
CA LEU A 177 -8.10 -7.70 15.63
C LEU A 177 -6.93 -8.12 16.53
N ALA A 178 -5.68 -8.04 16.07
CA ALA A 178 -4.50 -8.31 16.91
C ALA A 178 -4.43 -7.33 18.10
N ILE A 179 -4.68 -6.04 17.86
CA ILE A 179 -4.65 -4.99 18.88
C ILE A 179 -5.76 -5.23 19.91
N LEU A 180 -7.00 -5.46 19.44
CA LEU A 180 -8.15 -5.70 20.31
C LEU A 180 -8.01 -7.01 21.10
N ALA A 181 -7.63 -8.10 20.43
CA ALA A 181 -7.43 -9.40 21.06
C ALA A 181 -6.34 -9.33 22.13
N MET A 182 -5.20 -8.69 21.84
CA MET A 182 -4.16 -8.45 22.84
C MET A 182 -4.72 -7.66 24.02
N HIS A 183 -5.34 -6.50 23.78
CA HIS A 183 -5.80 -5.61 24.84
C HIS A 183 -6.83 -6.28 25.76
N PHE A 184 -7.91 -6.83 25.21
CA PHE A 184 -8.99 -7.40 26.03
C PHE A 184 -8.59 -8.72 26.68
N SER A 185 -7.70 -9.51 26.07
CA SER A 185 -7.14 -10.69 26.75
C SER A 185 -6.19 -10.29 27.88
N ALA A 186 -5.37 -9.24 27.74
CA ALA A 186 -4.57 -8.74 28.85
C ALA A 186 -5.45 -8.23 30.01
N MET A 187 -6.50 -7.47 29.68
CA MET A 187 -7.43 -6.91 30.66
C MET A 187 -8.24 -7.97 31.39
N ALA A 188 -8.64 -9.06 30.73
CA ALA A 188 -9.40 -10.16 31.34
C ALA A 188 -8.64 -10.86 32.50
N TRP A 189 -7.31 -10.78 32.52
CA TRP A 189 -6.45 -11.29 33.60
C TRP A 189 -5.72 -10.18 34.36
N THR A 190 -6.18 -8.93 34.24
CA THR A 190 -5.64 -7.80 35.03
C THR A 190 -6.63 -7.44 36.13
N GLY A 191 -6.19 -7.54 37.38
CA GLY A 191 -6.95 -7.03 38.51
C GLY A 191 -6.60 -5.57 38.80
N PHE A 192 -7.55 -4.80 39.32
CA PHE A 192 -7.30 -3.43 39.77
C PHE A 192 -7.42 -3.34 41.29
N VAL A 193 -6.44 -2.72 41.92
CA VAL A 193 -6.41 -2.44 43.36
C VAL A 193 -6.38 -0.92 43.55
N ALA A 194 -7.30 -0.38 44.33
CA ALA A 194 -7.33 1.04 44.66
C ALA A 194 -6.10 1.42 45.49
N ILE A 195 -5.52 2.58 45.21
CA ILE A 195 -4.39 3.13 45.97
C ILE A 195 -4.81 4.52 46.44
N GLU A 196 -4.85 4.72 47.76
CA GLU A 196 -5.26 5.99 48.40
C GLU A 196 -4.17 7.07 48.36
N ASP A 197 -3.01 6.78 47.77
CA ASP A 197 -1.84 7.65 47.79
C ASP A 197 -1.88 8.68 46.64
N LEU A 198 -2.68 9.73 46.84
CA LEU A 198 -2.71 10.94 46.00
C LEU A 198 -1.57 11.94 46.36
N SER A 199 -0.59 11.54 47.18
CA SER A 199 0.44 12.42 47.76
C SER A 199 1.54 12.89 46.80
N VAL A 200 1.31 12.85 45.48
CA VAL A 200 2.29 13.32 44.48
C VAL A 200 1.78 14.60 43.83
N SER A 201 2.43 15.73 44.16
CA SER A 201 2.26 17.06 43.53
C SER A 201 2.71 17.12 42.05
N ALA A 202 2.53 16.05 41.28
CA ALA A 202 2.85 16.00 39.85
C ALA A 202 1.59 16.30 39.02
N PRO A 203 1.71 16.98 37.86
CA PRO A 203 0.58 17.18 36.97
C PRO A 203 0.05 15.84 36.47
N LEU A 204 -1.19 15.52 36.81
CA LEU A 204 -1.89 14.31 36.38
C LEU A 204 -2.77 14.58 35.16
N VAL A 205 -2.88 13.59 34.28
CA VAL A 205 -3.84 13.61 33.17
C VAL A 205 -5.16 13.04 33.65
N SER A 206 -6.21 13.87 33.69
CA SER A 206 -7.57 13.40 33.98
C SER A 206 -8.17 12.65 32.79
N ASN A 207 -9.20 11.82 33.03
CA ASN A 207 -9.97 11.17 31.98
C ASN A 207 -10.48 12.16 30.91
N HIS A 208 -10.88 13.37 31.31
CA HIS A 208 -11.34 14.40 30.37
C HIS A 208 -10.19 14.91 29.48
N MET A 209 -9.01 15.19 30.04
CA MET A 209 -7.85 15.62 29.26
C MET A 209 -7.35 14.53 28.32
N LEU A 210 -7.32 13.27 28.80
CA LEU A 210 -7.00 12.12 27.97
C LEU A 210 -8.02 11.97 26.83
N ALA A 211 -9.32 12.09 27.12
CA ALA A 211 -10.37 12.00 26.11
C ALA A 211 -10.20 13.07 25.03
N MET A 212 -9.90 14.33 25.38
CA MET A 212 -9.60 15.37 24.40
C MET A 212 -8.41 15.01 23.51
N LEU A 213 -7.32 14.50 24.10
CA LEU A 213 -6.12 14.14 23.35
C LEU A 213 -6.37 12.97 22.40
N VAL A 214 -7.11 11.96 22.86
CA VAL A 214 -7.46 10.80 22.06
C VAL A 214 -8.49 11.13 20.97
N VAL A 215 -9.47 12.01 21.24
CA VAL A 215 -10.40 12.53 20.21
C VAL A 215 -9.64 13.29 19.13
N PHE A 216 -8.68 14.14 19.52
CA PHE A 216 -7.82 14.83 18.57
C PHE A 216 -7.01 13.85 17.71
N ALA A 217 -6.39 12.84 18.33
CA ALA A 217 -5.67 11.79 17.61
C ALA A 217 -6.59 11.00 16.66
N ALA A 218 -7.79 10.64 17.11
CA ALA A 218 -8.80 9.95 16.32
C ALA A 218 -9.26 10.79 15.12
N PHE A 219 -9.42 12.11 15.30
CA PHE A 219 -9.72 13.04 14.20
C PHE A 219 -8.59 13.06 13.16
N LEU A 220 -7.33 13.11 13.59
CA LEU A 220 -6.18 13.05 12.67
C LEU A 220 -6.10 11.71 11.94
N ILE A 221 -6.35 10.60 12.62
CA ILE A 221 -6.41 9.25 12.02
C ILE A 221 -7.56 9.18 11.00
N CYS A 222 -8.72 9.74 11.32
CA CYS A 222 -9.86 9.82 10.43
C CYS A 222 -9.56 10.64 9.17
N GLY A 223 -8.98 11.83 9.33
CA GLY A 223 -8.54 12.64 8.19
C GLY A 223 -7.51 11.91 7.33
N ALA A 224 -6.52 11.26 7.94
CA ALA A 224 -5.52 10.48 7.21
C ALA A 224 -6.13 9.28 6.48
N PHE A 225 -7.11 8.61 7.08
CA PHE A 225 -7.87 7.53 6.46
C PHE A 225 -8.64 8.03 5.24
N LEU A 226 -9.43 9.10 5.40
CA LEU A 226 -10.22 9.68 4.32
C LEU A 226 -9.34 10.14 3.15
N LEU A 227 -8.22 10.81 3.43
CA LEU A 227 -7.24 11.20 2.40
C LEU A 227 -6.64 9.99 1.70
N THR A 228 -6.33 8.93 2.44
CA THR A 228 -5.76 7.71 1.86
C THR A 228 -6.80 6.99 0.99
N THR A 229 -8.05 6.88 1.45
CA THR A 229 -9.12 6.27 0.65
C THR A 229 -9.51 7.11 -0.56
N ALA A 230 -9.51 8.44 -0.43
CA ALA A 230 -9.81 9.35 -1.54
C ALA A 230 -8.77 9.24 -2.64
N THR A 231 -7.48 9.25 -2.29
CA THR A 231 -6.39 9.08 -3.28
C THR A 231 -6.41 7.70 -3.94
N LEU A 232 -6.77 6.64 -3.20
CA LEU A 232 -6.98 5.31 -3.77
C LEU A 232 -8.21 5.26 -4.68
N GLY A 233 -9.29 5.96 -4.31
CA GLY A 233 -10.52 6.09 -5.08
C GLY A 233 -10.32 6.86 -6.38
N GLU A 234 -9.55 7.96 -6.36
CA GLU A 234 -9.14 8.70 -7.56
C GLU A 234 -8.32 7.83 -8.50
N LEU A 235 -7.36 7.05 -7.95
CA LEU A 235 -6.55 6.15 -8.77
C LEU A 235 -7.41 5.04 -9.39
N ALA A 236 -8.36 4.49 -8.62
CA ALA A 236 -9.32 3.49 -9.07
C ALA A 236 -10.33 4.06 -10.07
N ALA A 237 -10.76 5.31 -9.92
CA ALA A 237 -11.65 6.01 -10.86
C ALA A 237 -10.91 6.36 -12.15
N ALA A 238 -9.63 6.77 -12.09
CA ALA A 238 -8.81 7.00 -13.27
C ALA A 238 -8.53 5.68 -14.04
N THR A 239 -8.34 4.56 -13.33
CA THR A 239 -8.26 3.23 -13.97
C THR A 239 -9.62 2.70 -14.42
N GLY A 240 -10.68 3.03 -13.70
CA GLY A 240 -12.06 2.63 -13.95
C GLY A 240 -12.73 3.41 -15.09
N GLN A 241 -12.38 4.67 -15.31
CA GLN A 241 -12.75 5.44 -16.52
C GLN A 241 -12.01 4.90 -17.73
N ALA A 242 -10.72 4.56 -17.58
CA ALA A 242 -9.97 3.84 -18.61
C ALA A 242 -10.51 2.42 -18.89
N ALA A 243 -11.19 1.78 -17.92
CA ALA A 243 -11.83 0.46 -18.07
C ALA A 243 -13.32 0.54 -18.47
N GLY A 244 -14.00 1.63 -18.16
CA GLY A 244 -15.41 1.90 -18.48
C GLY A 244 -15.60 2.33 -19.94
N GLU A 245 -14.57 2.94 -20.54
CA GLU A 245 -14.45 3.02 -22.01
C GLU A 245 -14.09 1.67 -22.66
N ALA A 246 -13.78 0.64 -21.87
CA ALA A 246 -13.31 -0.68 -22.32
C ALA A 246 -14.19 -1.84 -21.83
N SER A 247 -15.50 -1.65 -21.66
CA SER A 247 -16.44 -2.77 -21.46
C SER A 247 -16.99 -3.27 -22.81
N PRO A 248 -16.70 -4.50 -23.24
CA PRO A 248 -17.22 -5.08 -24.48
C PRO A 248 -18.69 -5.55 -24.32
N PRO A 249 -19.49 -5.59 -25.40
CA PRO A 249 -20.82 -6.17 -25.34
C PRO A 249 -20.74 -7.68 -25.08
N SER A 250 -21.58 -8.17 -24.17
CA SER A 250 -21.74 -9.59 -23.86
C SER A 250 -22.15 -10.39 -25.10
N ALA A 251 -21.30 -11.31 -25.53
CA ALA A 251 -21.60 -12.30 -26.57
C ALA A 251 -21.77 -13.71 -25.96
N PRO A 252 -22.70 -14.53 -26.49
CA PRO A 252 -23.11 -15.79 -25.89
C PRO A 252 -22.06 -16.90 -26.05
N ALA A 253 -22.14 -17.88 -25.15
CA ALA A 253 -21.26 -19.03 -25.04
C ALA A 253 -21.08 -19.77 -26.39
N ALA A 254 -19.81 -20.01 -26.77
CA ALA A 254 -19.46 -20.92 -27.86
C ALA A 254 -18.42 -21.95 -27.38
N SER A 255 -18.78 -23.19 -27.66
CA SER A 255 -18.12 -24.46 -27.39
C SER A 255 -16.72 -24.60 -27.99
N SER A 256 -15.87 -25.31 -27.26
CA SER A 256 -14.55 -25.81 -27.65
C SER A 256 -14.60 -26.97 -28.65
N THR A 257 -13.85 -26.90 -29.76
CA THR A 257 -13.16 -28.05 -30.40
C THR A 257 -12.13 -27.53 -31.45
N PRO A 258 -11.21 -28.37 -32.00
CA PRO A 258 -9.78 -28.37 -31.63
C PRO A 258 -8.83 -27.88 -32.75
N ALA A 259 -7.56 -27.76 -32.37
CA ALA A 259 -6.43 -27.27 -33.15
C ALA A 259 -6.17 -28.04 -34.46
N ASP A 260 -5.81 -27.28 -35.50
CA ASP A 260 -5.19 -27.74 -36.76
C ASP A 260 -3.85 -26.99 -36.95
N PRO A 261 -2.87 -27.53 -37.72
CA PRO A 261 -1.45 -27.26 -37.53
C PRO A 261 -0.99 -25.91 -38.08
N ALA A 262 0.04 -25.36 -37.43
CA ALA A 262 0.65 -24.07 -37.72
C ALA A 262 1.24 -23.99 -39.15
N PRO A 263 0.86 -22.98 -39.96
CA PRO A 263 1.58 -22.62 -41.17
C PRO A 263 2.75 -21.66 -40.88
N ALA A 264 3.78 -21.75 -41.72
CA ALA A 264 5.03 -20.99 -41.69
C ALA A 264 4.89 -19.49 -41.39
N ALA A 265 5.90 -18.94 -40.70
CA ALA A 265 6.02 -17.56 -40.22
C ALA A 265 5.82 -16.51 -41.31
N ARG A 266 4.56 -16.14 -41.54
CA ARG A 266 4.17 -15.02 -42.40
C ARG A 266 4.34 -13.73 -41.60
N ARG A 267 5.27 -12.87 -41.99
CA ARG A 267 5.43 -11.54 -41.36
C ARG A 267 4.08 -10.81 -41.40
N PRO A 268 3.59 -10.27 -40.27
CA PRO A 268 2.29 -9.63 -40.25
C PRO A 268 2.33 -8.35 -41.08
N THR A 269 1.42 -8.22 -42.05
CA THR A 269 1.25 -7.00 -42.85
C THR A 269 0.29 -6.00 -42.19
N ARG A 270 -0.47 -6.46 -41.18
CA ARG A 270 -1.40 -5.65 -40.39
C ARG A 270 -1.28 -6.01 -38.92
N LEU A 271 -1.47 -5.03 -38.05
CA LEU A 271 -1.52 -5.22 -36.61
C LEU A 271 -2.96 -5.18 -36.12
N PRO A 272 -3.36 -6.12 -35.23
CA PRO A 272 -4.66 -6.05 -34.60
C PRO A 272 -4.68 -4.88 -33.62
N TYR A 273 -5.77 -4.12 -33.64
CA TYR A 273 -6.09 -3.18 -32.58
C TYR A 273 -7.56 -3.31 -32.21
N GLU A 274 -7.87 -3.05 -30.95
CA GLU A 274 -9.24 -3.10 -30.46
C GLU A 274 -9.77 -1.67 -30.36
N ARG A 275 -10.96 -1.49 -30.92
CA ARG A 275 -11.77 -0.28 -30.79
C ARG A 275 -13.21 -0.72 -30.65
N ASP A 276 -13.93 -0.17 -29.68
CA ASP A 276 -15.35 -0.50 -29.44
C ASP A 276 -15.63 -2.02 -29.33
N GLY A 277 -14.72 -2.76 -28.69
CA GLY A 277 -14.82 -4.21 -28.50
C GLY A 277 -14.66 -5.06 -29.78
N ARG A 278 -14.29 -4.44 -30.90
CA ARG A 278 -14.03 -5.13 -32.18
C ARG A 278 -12.54 -5.11 -32.49
N THR A 279 -12.03 -6.25 -32.95
CA THR A 279 -10.67 -6.33 -33.50
C THR A 279 -10.67 -5.79 -34.92
N PHE A 280 -10.06 -4.63 -35.07
CA PHE A 280 -9.72 -4.06 -36.36
C PHE A 280 -8.26 -4.37 -36.70
N PHE A 281 -7.91 -4.24 -37.97
CA PHE A 281 -6.54 -4.42 -38.43
C PHE A 281 -6.05 -3.12 -39.03
N THR A 282 -4.97 -2.57 -38.48
CA THR A 282 -4.29 -1.41 -39.05
C THR A 282 -3.11 -1.86 -39.89
N PRO A 283 -2.91 -1.34 -41.11
CA PRO A 283 -1.67 -1.51 -41.84
C PRO A 283 -0.47 -1.05 -41.03
N LEU A 284 0.68 -1.71 -41.22
CA LEU A 284 1.94 -1.26 -40.59
C LEU A 284 2.35 0.15 -40.99
N SER A 285 1.96 0.60 -42.19
CA SER A 285 2.19 1.95 -42.69
C SER A 285 1.53 3.01 -41.81
N ASP A 286 0.44 2.70 -41.12
CA ASP A 286 -0.34 3.69 -40.37
C ASP A 286 0.13 3.81 -38.91
N VAL A 287 1.10 2.98 -38.52
CA VAL A 287 1.65 2.94 -37.17
C VAL A 287 3.01 3.63 -37.15
N ILE A 288 3.08 4.72 -36.40
CA ILE A 288 4.27 5.57 -36.25
C ILE A 288 5.20 4.99 -35.18
N ALA A 289 4.63 4.57 -34.05
CA ALA A 289 5.37 3.97 -32.96
C ALA A 289 4.46 3.06 -32.13
N ILE A 290 5.05 2.15 -31.37
CA ILE A 290 4.35 1.22 -30.48
C ILE A 290 4.92 1.39 -29.08
N ARG A 291 4.02 1.57 -28.10
CA ARG A 291 4.39 1.76 -26.70
C ARG A 291 3.89 0.59 -25.86
N ALA A 292 4.73 0.10 -24.95
CA ALA A 292 4.32 -0.88 -23.95
C ALA A 292 3.35 -0.25 -22.93
N ASP A 293 2.23 -0.92 -22.66
CA ASP A 293 1.24 -0.56 -21.65
C ASP A 293 0.88 -1.81 -20.83
N GLY A 294 1.60 -2.01 -19.73
CA GLY A 294 1.51 -3.23 -18.92
C GLY A 294 1.97 -4.49 -19.68
N ARG A 295 1.07 -5.47 -19.85
CA ARG A 295 1.32 -6.71 -20.61
C ARG A 295 0.96 -6.59 -22.11
N TYR A 296 0.44 -5.43 -22.52
CA TYR A 296 -0.07 -5.16 -23.86
C TYR A 296 0.67 -3.98 -24.49
N THR A 297 0.18 -3.51 -25.63
CA THR A 297 0.76 -2.36 -26.32
C THR A 297 -0.29 -1.37 -26.80
N ARG A 298 0.14 -0.13 -27.04
CA ARG A 298 -0.63 0.86 -27.81
C ARG A 298 0.08 1.16 -29.12
N LEU A 299 -0.66 1.15 -30.22
CA LEU A 299 -0.18 1.60 -31.53
C LEU A 299 -0.45 3.10 -31.64
N LEU A 300 0.61 3.89 -31.77
CA LEU A 300 0.57 5.33 -31.96
C LEU A 300 0.44 5.61 -33.46
N ARG A 301 -0.68 6.20 -33.87
CA ARG A 301 -0.98 6.61 -35.24
C ARG A 301 -0.98 8.14 -35.32
N ALA A 302 -1.24 8.68 -36.51
CA ALA A 302 -1.18 10.12 -36.76
C ALA A 302 -2.10 10.92 -35.82
N ASP A 303 -3.32 10.43 -35.61
CA ASP A 303 -4.38 11.18 -34.93
C ASP A 303 -4.72 10.65 -33.53
N ASP A 304 -4.37 9.39 -33.25
CA ASP A 304 -4.80 8.68 -32.04
C ASP A 304 -3.82 7.57 -31.62
N ALA A 305 -4.11 6.96 -30.47
CA ALA A 305 -3.41 5.79 -29.96
C ALA A 305 -4.43 4.68 -29.67
N VAL A 306 -4.26 3.52 -30.32
CA VAL A 306 -5.20 2.39 -30.21
C VAL A 306 -4.61 1.22 -29.42
N PHE A 307 -5.45 0.52 -28.68
CA PHE A 307 -5.05 -0.64 -27.89
C PHE A 307 -4.73 -1.84 -28.79
N CYS A 308 -3.61 -2.51 -28.55
CA CYS A 308 -3.22 -3.74 -29.22
C CYS A 308 -3.01 -4.85 -28.17
N PRO A 309 -3.70 -6.00 -28.29
CA PRO A 309 -3.65 -7.08 -27.30
C PRO A 309 -2.33 -7.87 -27.34
N LEU A 310 -1.37 -7.50 -28.19
CA LEU A 310 -0.10 -8.17 -28.31
C LEU A 310 0.96 -7.54 -27.39
N PRO A 311 1.78 -8.34 -26.70
CA PRO A 311 2.88 -7.84 -25.87
C PRO A 311 4.01 -7.29 -26.74
N ILE A 312 4.74 -6.30 -26.22
CA ILE A 312 5.79 -5.60 -26.98
C ILE A 312 6.92 -6.53 -27.46
N ASN A 313 7.23 -7.59 -26.72
CA ASN A 313 8.28 -8.53 -27.12
C ASN A 313 7.88 -9.33 -28.36
N ARG A 314 6.62 -9.79 -28.41
CA ARG A 314 6.07 -10.48 -29.58
C ARG A 314 6.07 -9.57 -30.81
N LEU A 315 5.63 -8.32 -30.64
CA LEU A 315 5.67 -7.33 -31.73
C LEU A 315 7.10 -6.99 -32.17
N ALA A 316 8.07 -6.96 -31.25
CA ALA A 316 9.47 -6.73 -31.60
C ALA A 316 10.05 -7.86 -32.46
N GLU A 317 9.67 -9.11 -32.17
CA GLU A 317 10.06 -10.29 -32.94
C GLU A 317 9.35 -10.32 -34.31
N ASP A 318 8.03 -10.16 -34.31
CA ASP A 318 7.20 -10.22 -35.52
C ASP A 318 7.53 -9.11 -36.53
N LEU A 319 7.93 -7.93 -36.04
CA LEU A 319 8.24 -6.76 -36.87
C LEU A 319 9.74 -6.59 -37.14
N SER A 320 10.57 -7.54 -36.69
CA SER A 320 12.01 -7.52 -36.94
C SER A 320 12.31 -7.54 -38.45
N GLY A 321 13.02 -6.51 -38.93
CA GLY A 321 13.31 -6.33 -40.36
C GLY A 321 12.15 -5.78 -41.20
N GLY A 322 11.05 -5.33 -40.57
CA GLY A 322 9.88 -4.72 -41.23
C GLY A 322 9.81 -3.18 -41.12
N GLY A 323 10.94 -2.51 -40.90
CA GLY A 323 11.01 -1.04 -40.75
C GLY A 323 10.73 -0.53 -39.32
N PHE A 324 10.43 -1.42 -38.37
CA PHE A 324 10.32 -1.09 -36.96
C PHE A 324 11.61 -1.41 -36.21
N LEU A 325 12.04 -0.49 -35.35
CA LEU A 325 13.22 -0.65 -34.50
C LEU A 325 12.87 -0.45 -33.02
N ARG A 326 13.39 -1.34 -32.16
CA ARG A 326 13.24 -1.20 -30.70
C ARG A 326 14.22 -0.15 -30.17
N THR A 327 13.77 1.09 -30.03
CA THR A 327 14.62 2.19 -29.53
C THR A 327 14.74 2.20 -28.00
N HIS A 328 13.75 1.66 -27.29
CA HIS A 328 13.72 1.55 -25.83
C HIS A 328 13.04 0.24 -25.40
N ARG A 329 13.25 -0.22 -24.16
CA ARG A 329 12.59 -1.43 -23.63
C ARG A 329 11.05 -1.39 -23.75
N SER A 330 10.49 -0.18 -23.81
CA SER A 330 9.05 0.11 -23.86
C SER A 330 8.59 0.71 -25.20
N TYR A 331 9.46 0.85 -26.21
CA TYR A 331 9.10 1.47 -27.49
C TYR A 331 9.68 0.73 -28.70
N LEU A 332 8.83 0.57 -29.73
CA LEU A 332 9.22 0.27 -31.11
C LEU A 332 8.86 1.48 -31.98
N VAL A 333 9.73 1.86 -32.91
CA VAL A 333 9.56 3.04 -33.76
C VAL A 333 9.58 2.62 -35.21
N ASN A 334 8.62 3.09 -36.00
CA ASN A 334 8.67 2.98 -37.45
C ASN A 334 9.65 4.03 -37.99
N LEU A 335 10.77 3.57 -38.55
CA LEU A 335 11.86 4.43 -38.98
C LEU A 335 11.44 5.39 -40.11
N SER A 336 10.44 5.02 -40.91
CA SER A 336 9.93 5.82 -42.04
C SER A 336 9.31 7.15 -41.60
N TYR A 337 8.87 7.24 -40.34
CA TYR A 337 8.24 8.44 -39.78
C TYR A 337 9.20 9.35 -39.01
N VAL A 338 10.44 8.91 -38.77
CA VAL A 338 11.41 9.72 -38.03
C VAL A 338 11.86 10.89 -38.92
N ARG A 339 11.67 12.11 -38.44
CA ARG A 339 12.02 13.36 -39.14
C ARG A 339 13.20 14.09 -38.51
N GLY A 340 13.51 13.78 -37.28
CA GLY A 340 14.66 14.33 -36.58
C GLY A 340 15.10 13.44 -35.44
N PHE A 341 16.29 13.74 -34.93
CA PHE A 341 16.87 13.02 -33.82
C PHE A 341 17.50 14.02 -32.85
N GLU A 342 17.03 14.04 -31.61
CA GLU A 342 17.61 14.87 -30.55
C GLU A 342 18.57 14.02 -29.72
N ARG A 343 19.85 14.40 -29.66
CA ARG A 343 20.84 13.73 -28.81
C ARG A 343 20.99 14.44 -27.47
N LYS A 344 20.84 13.70 -26.37
CA LYS A 344 21.02 14.18 -24.99
C LYS A 344 22.06 13.32 -24.27
N LYS A 345 23.33 13.74 -24.32
CA LYS A 345 24.49 13.04 -23.73
C LYS A 345 24.51 11.54 -24.10
N ASP A 346 24.01 10.70 -23.19
CA ASP A 346 23.97 9.23 -23.29
C ASP A 346 22.63 8.65 -23.77
N GLN A 347 21.65 9.49 -24.10
CA GLN A 347 20.33 9.11 -24.58
C GLN A 347 19.96 9.94 -25.81
N GLY A 348 18.90 9.53 -26.51
CA GLY A 348 18.34 10.32 -27.60
C GLY A 348 16.83 10.26 -27.66
N ALA A 349 16.24 11.00 -28.57
CA ALA A 349 14.81 10.92 -28.87
C ALA A 349 14.59 11.01 -30.38
N CYS A 350 13.77 10.11 -30.92
CA CYS A 350 13.27 10.21 -32.28
C CYS A 350 12.14 11.24 -32.31
N LEU A 351 12.28 12.22 -33.20
CA LEU A 351 11.31 13.27 -33.44
C LEU A 351 10.49 12.94 -34.68
N PHE A 352 9.20 13.23 -34.62
CA PHE A 352 8.24 13.03 -35.70
C PHE A 352 7.73 14.38 -36.20
N ASP A 353 6.98 14.38 -37.31
CA ASP A 353 6.33 15.60 -37.81
C ASP A 353 5.40 16.20 -36.72
N PRO A 354 5.53 17.50 -36.38
CA PRO A 354 4.70 18.15 -35.36
C PRO A 354 3.19 18.06 -35.61
N LYS A 355 2.74 17.80 -36.84
CA LYS A 355 1.33 17.60 -37.17
C LYS A 355 0.78 16.27 -36.64
N LEU A 356 1.65 15.30 -36.38
CA LEU A 356 1.28 14.00 -35.81
C LEU A 356 1.15 14.15 -34.30
N LYS A 357 0.07 13.64 -33.71
CA LYS A 357 -0.17 13.67 -32.26
C LYS A 357 0.66 12.61 -31.51
N VAL A 358 1.90 12.40 -31.94
CA VAL A 358 2.84 11.42 -31.37
C VAL A 358 3.98 12.16 -30.68
N PRO A 359 4.17 11.98 -29.36
CA PRO A 359 5.25 12.63 -28.65
C PRO A 359 6.62 12.06 -29.09
N PRO A 360 7.72 12.80 -28.87
CA PRO A 360 9.07 12.30 -29.07
C PRO A 360 9.29 10.94 -28.40
N VAL A 361 9.80 9.96 -29.15
CA VAL A 361 10.02 8.61 -28.61
C VAL A 361 11.45 8.47 -28.09
N PRO A 362 11.66 8.09 -26.81
CA PRO A 362 12.99 8.00 -26.25
C PRO A 362 13.80 6.83 -26.81
N VAL A 363 15.11 7.04 -26.89
CA VAL A 363 16.11 6.06 -27.32
C VAL A 363 17.07 5.78 -26.16
N SER A 364 17.16 4.51 -25.78
CA SER A 364 18.01 4.06 -24.68
C SER A 364 19.50 4.09 -25.08
N ARG A 365 20.39 4.24 -24.09
CA ARG A 365 21.85 4.19 -24.28
C ARG A 365 22.32 2.96 -25.06
N ALA A 366 21.72 1.80 -24.77
CA ALA A 366 22.08 0.53 -25.42
C ALA A 366 21.68 0.47 -26.90
N ASN A 367 20.55 1.08 -27.26
CA ASN A 367 20.04 1.06 -28.64
C ASN A 367 20.42 2.32 -29.42
N LEU A 368 21.15 3.27 -28.81
CA LEU A 368 21.57 4.52 -29.42
C LEU A 368 22.40 4.29 -30.69
N PRO A 369 23.46 3.44 -30.70
CA PRO A 369 24.26 3.23 -31.91
C PRO A 369 23.46 2.57 -33.05
N LEU A 370 22.61 1.61 -32.71
CA LEU A 370 21.73 0.93 -33.68
C LEU A 370 20.70 1.88 -34.27
N THR A 371 20.11 2.76 -33.44
CA THR A 371 19.11 3.72 -33.90
C THR A 371 19.73 4.78 -34.81
N MET A 372 20.88 5.33 -34.43
CA MET A 372 21.63 6.31 -35.24
C MET A 372 22.01 5.74 -36.62
N LYS A 373 22.58 4.52 -36.63
CA LYS A 373 22.89 3.81 -37.88
C LYS A 373 21.64 3.58 -38.75
N ALA A 374 20.49 3.26 -38.13
CA ALA A 374 19.26 2.96 -38.86
C ALA A 374 18.57 4.21 -39.44
N ILE A 375 18.80 5.40 -38.86
CA ILE A 375 18.28 6.68 -39.36
C ILE A 375 19.31 7.48 -40.19
N GLY A 376 20.54 6.96 -40.34
CA GLY A 376 21.57 7.52 -41.21
C GLY A 376 22.37 8.69 -40.63
N ILE A 377 22.53 8.75 -39.30
CA ILE A 377 23.28 9.80 -38.57
C ILE A 377 24.46 9.20 -37.80
#